data_AF-A0A2N5KQR8-F1
#
_entry.id   AF-A0A2N5KQR8-F1
#
_cell.length_a   1.000
_cell.length_b   1.000
_cell.length_c   1.000
_cell.angle_alpha   90.00
_cell.angle_beta   90.00
_cell.angle_gamma   90.00
#
_symmetry.space_group_name_H-M   'P 1'
#
loop_
_entity.id
_entity.type
_entity.pdbx_description
1 polymer ?
#
loop_
_entity_poly.entity_id
_entity_poly.type
_entity_poly.pdbx_seq_one_letter_code
_entity_poly.pdbx_strand_id
1 'polypeptide(L)'
;MIETSVAQPTRPSTRESRGIALYRDHADEIRFERGVFLVPSLSEATTVYEVRIGTRGSSCECADYGYRGLDCLHIHAATIAKAKTRTCAGCSGRFRGRDLFEVEDDDLTYFEGDELCRECARGHLL
;
A
#
# COMPACT_ATOMS: atom_id res chain seq x y z
N MET A 1 -41.27 -29.16 2.91
CA MET A 1 -40.68 -27.81 2.87
C MET A 1 -39.19 -28.01 2.66
N ILE A 2 -38.65 -27.55 1.54
CA ILE A 2 -37.22 -27.69 1.22
C ILE A 2 -36.57 -26.39 1.69
N GLU A 3 -35.81 -26.44 2.79
CA GLU A 3 -35.00 -25.31 3.23
C GLU A 3 -33.81 -25.15 2.29
N THR A 4 -33.88 -24.15 1.43
CA THR A 4 -32.76 -23.71 0.60
C THR A 4 -31.72 -23.06 1.52
N SER A 5 -30.76 -23.85 2.00
CA SER A 5 -29.59 -23.34 2.73
C SER A 5 -28.73 -22.51 1.76
N VAL A 6 -28.84 -21.19 1.86
CA VAL A 6 -28.01 -20.26 1.10
C VAL A 6 -26.59 -20.35 1.66
N ALA A 7 -25.64 -20.85 0.86
CA ALA A 7 -24.23 -20.88 1.20
C ALA A 7 -23.77 -19.49 1.60
N GLN A 8 -23.34 -19.35 2.86
CA GLN A 8 -22.84 -18.10 3.41
C GLN A 8 -21.58 -17.69 2.61
N PRO A 9 -21.46 -16.43 2.13
CA PRO A 9 -20.27 -16.01 1.39
C PRO A 9 -19.02 -16.25 2.25
N THR A 10 -18.08 -17.03 1.72
CA THR A 10 -16.86 -17.43 2.41
C THR A 10 -16.05 -16.18 2.73
N ARG A 11 -16.17 -15.66 3.95
CA ARG A 11 -15.27 -14.60 4.41
C ARG A 11 -13.85 -15.15 4.29
N PRO A 12 -12.90 -14.42 3.67
CA PRO A 12 -11.51 -14.86 3.62
C PRO A 12 -11.05 -15.19 5.05
N SER A 13 -10.64 -16.44 5.25
CA SER A 13 -10.51 -17.02 6.60
C SER A 13 -9.17 -16.71 7.26
N THR A 14 -8.14 -16.38 6.48
CA THR A 14 -6.80 -16.06 6.97
C THR A 14 -6.54 -14.56 6.93
N ARG A 15 -5.56 -14.10 7.74
CA ARG A 15 -5.11 -12.69 7.71
C ARG A 15 -4.58 -12.29 6.35
N GLU A 16 -3.85 -13.20 5.71
CA GLU A 16 -3.33 -13.02 4.37
C GLU A 16 -4.45 -12.83 3.34
N SER A 17 -5.43 -13.75 3.28
CA SER A 17 -6.56 -13.62 2.36
C SER A 17 -7.38 -12.36 2.62
N ARG A 18 -7.52 -11.94 3.88
CA ARG A 18 -8.17 -10.68 4.25
C ARG A 18 -7.34 -9.47 3.82
N GLY A 19 -6.02 -9.51 3.92
CA GLY A 19 -5.13 -8.46 3.44
C GLY A 19 -5.13 -8.33 1.92
N ILE A 20 -5.20 -9.45 1.20
CA ILE A 20 -5.38 -9.47 -0.25
C ILE A 20 -6.72 -8.82 -0.63
N ALA A 21 -7.81 -9.20 0.06
CA ALA A 21 -9.14 -8.60 -0.17
C ALA A 21 -9.13 -7.09 0.11
N LEU A 22 -8.57 -6.67 1.25
CA LEU A 22 -8.44 -5.25 1.60
C LEU A 22 -7.69 -4.47 0.52
N TYR A 23 -6.57 -5.00 0.03
CA TYR A 23 -5.82 -4.35 -1.05
C TYR A 23 -6.64 -4.32 -2.35
N ARG A 24 -7.33 -5.41 -2.70
CA ARG A 24 -8.13 -5.48 -3.93
C ARG A 24 -9.24 -4.42 -3.94
N ASP A 25 -9.91 -4.25 -2.81
CA ASP A 25 -11.12 -3.43 -2.72
C ASP A 25 -10.79 -1.95 -2.42
N HIS A 26 -9.67 -1.68 -1.74
CA HIS A 26 -9.29 -0.35 -1.26
C HIS A 26 -7.88 0.08 -1.68
N ALA A 27 -7.36 -0.46 -2.79
CA ALA A 27 -6.01 -0.16 -3.30
C ALA A 27 -5.72 1.33 -3.45
N ASP A 28 -6.72 2.11 -3.88
CA ASP A 28 -6.57 3.55 -4.15
C ASP A 28 -6.64 4.39 -2.87
N GLU A 29 -7.11 3.83 -1.76
CA GLU A 29 -7.14 4.48 -0.45
C GLU A 29 -5.86 4.25 0.37
N ILE A 30 -5.07 3.22 0.00
CA ILE A 30 -3.78 2.94 0.63
C ILE A 30 -2.76 3.96 0.17
N ARG A 31 -2.32 4.82 1.08
CA ARG A 31 -1.38 5.91 0.82
C ARG A 31 -0.02 5.62 1.42
N PHE A 32 1.02 6.25 0.89
CA PHE A 32 2.36 6.23 1.46
C PHE A 32 2.78 7.65 1.82
N GLU A 33 3.02 7.89 3.10
CA GLU A 33 3.33 9.21 3.64
C GLU A 33 4.43 9.07 4.69
N ARG A 34 5.44 9.95 4.64
CA ARG A 34 6.50 10.04 5.66
C ARG A 34 7.16 8.69 6.05
N GLY A 35 7.31 7.79 5.07
CA GLY A 35 7.94 6.48 5.27
C GLY A 35 7.01 5.37 5.78
N VAL A 36 5.72 5.63 5.95
CA VAL A 36 4.72 4.64 6.40
C VAL A 36 3.60 4.47 5.38
N PHE A 37 3.00 3.28 5.35
CA PHE A 37 1.75 3.06 4.63
C PHE A 37 0.57 3.39 5.56
N LEU A 38 -0.35 4.20 5.08
CA LEU A 38 -1.64 4.45 5.70
C LEU A 38 -2.65 3.49 5.07
N VAL A 39 -3.12 2.53 5.87
CA VAL A 39 -4.00 1.46 5.39
C VAL A 39 -5.38 1.60 6.05
N PRO A 40 -6.48 1.65 5.28
CA PRO A 40 -7.82 1.78 5.86
C PRO A 40 -8.21 0.52 6.64
N SER A 41 -9.05 0.72 7.64
CA SER A 41 -9.71 -0.36 8.37
C SER A 41 -10.80 -0.99 7.50
N LEU A 42 -10.90 -2.32 7.55
CA LEU A 42 -11.96 -3.05 6.86
C LEU A 42 -13.34 -2.90 7.55
N SER A 43 -13.36 -2.57 8.85
CA SER A 43 -14.59 -2.52 9.66
C SER A 43 -15.02 -1.12 10.06
N GLU A 44 -14.14 -0.13 9.95
CA GLU A 44 -14.37 1.23 10.43
C GLU A 44 -13.93 2.23 9.36
N ALA A 45 -14.88 2.79 8.61
CA ALA A 45 -14.59 3.59 7.43
C ALA A 45 -13.67 4.81 7.67
N THR A 46 -13.63 5.36 8.89
CA THR A 46 -12.82 6.54 9.23
C THR A 46 -11.46 6.19 9.82
N THR A 47 -11.20 4.92 10.10
CA THR A 47 -9.98 4.49 10.80
C THR A 47 -8.92 4.09 9.79
N VAL A 48 -7.73 4.66 9.92
CA VAL A 48 -6.52 4.32 9.17
C VAL A 48 -5.41 3.90 10.12
N TYR A 49 -4.64 2.88 9.73
CA TYR A 49 -3.53 2.36 10.52
C TYR A 49 -2.21 2.67 9.84
N GLU A 50 -1.23 3.14 10.62
CA GLU A 50 0.16 3.22 10.15
C GLU A 50 0.77 1.82 10.10
N VAL A 51 1.37 1.52 8.96
CA VAL A 51 2.06 0.26 8.70
C VAL A 51 3.48 0.54 8.22
N ARG A 52 4.46 0.02 8.95
CA ARG A 52 5.89 0.09 8.60
C ARG A 52 6.30 -1.25 8.00
N ILE A 53 6.89 -1.23 6.80
CA ILE A 53 7.39 -2.43 6.11
C ILE A 53 8.91 -2.31 5.91
N GLY A 54 9.67 -2.91 6.82
CA GLY A 54 11.13 -2.90 6.82
C GLY A 54 11.74 -4.26 6.52
N THR A 55 13.05 -4.28 6.21
CA THR A 55 13.83 -5.52 6.04
C THR A 55 14.10 -6.26 7.35
N ARG A 56 14.02 -5.54 8.48
CA ARG A 56 14.20 -6.09 9.84
C ARG A 56 12.87 -6.46 10.51
N GLY A 57 11.77 -6.43 9.76
CA GLY A 57 10.44 -6.70 10.26
C GLY A 57 9.44 -5.62 9.87
N SER A 58 8.17 -5.99 10.01
CA SER A 58 7.01 -5.13 9.74
C SER A 58 6.28 -4.85 11.05
N SER A 59 5.63 -3.68 11.14
CA SER A 59 4.82 -3.32 12.31
C SER A 59 3.54 -2.59 11.90
N CYS A 60 2.48 -2.74 12.68
CA CYS A 60 1.21 -2.07 12.48
C CYS A 60 0.63 -1.61 13.82
N GLU A 61 -0.04 -0.46 13.83
CA GLU A 61 -0.66 0.10 15.04
C GLU A 61 -2.02 -0.53 15.39
N CYS A 62 -2.52 -1.44 14.56
CA CYS A 62 -3.80 -2.10 14.82
C CYS A 62 -3.71 -3.05 16.03
N ALA A 63 -4.84 -3.20 16.72
CA ALA A 63 -4.93 -4.05 17.91
C ALA A 63 -4.54 -5.53 17.64
N ASP A 64 -4.88 -6.10 16.48
CA ASP A 64 -4.51 -7.50 16.16
C ASP A 64 -2.98 -7.70 16.14
N TYR A 65 -2.23 -6.72 15.64
CA TYR A 65 -0.76 -6.74 15.71
C TYR A 65 -0.29 -6.53 17.16
N GLY A 66 -0.82 -5.53 17.87
CA GLY A 66 -0.43 -5.25 19.25
C GLY A 66 -0.63 -6.43 20.21
N TYR A 67 -1.70 -7.21 20.03
CA TYR A 67 -1.99 -8.38 20.87
C TYR A 67 -1.15 -9.62 20.53
N ARG A 68 -0.72 -9.78 19.27
CA ARG A 68 -0.12 -11.04 18.79
C ARG A 68 1.34 -10.92 18.39
N GLY A 69 1.80 -9.74 17.99
CA GLY A 69 3.11 -9.52 17.39
C GLY A 69 3.31 -10.24 16.05
N LEU A 70 2.24 -10.62 15.37
CA LEU A 70 2.25 -11.33 14.09
C LEU A 70 1.67 -10.47 12.98
N ASP A 71 2.05 -10.75 11.73
CA ASP A 71 1.55 -10.04 10.56
C ASP A 71 0.02 -10.01 10.51
N CYS A 72 -0.52 -8.81 10.63
CA CYS A 72 -1.95 -8.54 10.53
C CYS A 72 -2.36 -8.35 9.06
N LEU A 73 -3.66 -8.31 8.79
CA LEU A 73 -4.16 -8.08 7.43
C LEU A 73 -3.64 -6.76 6.81
N HIS A 74 -3.41 -5.72 7.62
CA HIS A 74 -2.89 -4.43 7.12
C HIS A 74 -1.43 -4.56 6.67
N ILE A 75 -0.61 -5.38 7.33
CA ILE A 75 0.77 -5.68 6.91
C ILE A 75 0.76 -6.39 5.56
N HIS A 76 -0.14 -7.37 5.37
CA HIS A 76 -0.28 -8.03 4.08
C HIS A 76 -0.72 -7.05 2.98
N ALA A 77 -1.74 -6.21 3.23
CA ALA A 77 -2.20 -5.21 2.26
C ALA A 77 -1.11 -4.19 1.91
N ALA A 78 -0.38 -3.66 2.91
CA ALA A 78 0.74 -2.75 2.71
C ALA A 78 1.91 -3.40 1.97
N THR A 79 2.17 -4.69 2.20
CA THR A 79 3.22 -5.43 1.47
C THR A 79 2.89 -5.53 -0.01
N ILE A 80 1.62 -5.81 -0.35
CA ILE A 80 1.16 -5.83 -1.75
C ILE A 80 1.26 -4.41 -2.35
N ALA A 81 0.82 -3.39 -1.62
CA ALA A 81 0.94 -2.00 -2.06
C ALA A 81 2.39 -1.60 -2.34
N LYS A 82 3.33 -1.97 -1.45
CA LYS A 82 4.77 -1.75 -1.64
C LYS A 82 5.29 -2.44 -2.90
N ALA A 83 4.91 -3.70 -3.13
CA ALA A 83 5.32 -4.46 -4.30
C ALA A 83 4.71 -3.94 -5.62
N LYS A 84 3.53 -3.30 -5.56
CA LYS A 84 2.80 -2.77 -6.73
C LYS A 84 2.99 -1.28 -6.95
N THR A 85 3.92 -0.66 -6.23
CA THR A 85 4.30 0.74 -6.36
C THR A 85 5.82 0.86 -6.47
N ARG A 86 6.29 1.97 -7.01
CA ARG A 86 7.71 2.32 -7.12
C ARG A 86 7.94 3.70 -6.48
N THR A 87 9.19 4.02 -6.18
CA THR A 87 9.56 5.24 -5.45
C THR A 87 9.81 6.38 -6.43
N CYS A 88 9.31 7.57 -6.15
CA CYS A 88 9.71 8.79 -6.86
C CYS A 88 11.08 9.25 -6.37
N ALA A 89 12.04 9.51 -7.27
CA ALA A 89 13.38 9.99 -6.92
C ALA A 89 13.34 11.38 -6.25
N GLY A 90 12.45 12.27 -6.69
CA GLY A 90 12.33 13.64 -6.15
C GLY A 90 11.70 13.71 -4.75
N CYS A 91 10.51 13.12 -4.57
CA CYS A 91 9.75 13.29 -3.31
C CYS A 91 9.81 12.07 -2.38
N SER A 92 10.48 10.97 -2.78
CA SER A 92 10.49 9.70 -2.04
C SER A 92 9.10 9.06 -1.80
N GLY A 93 8.04 9.63 -2.37
CA GLY A 93 6.69 9.07 -2.34
C GLY A 93 6.60 7.78 -3.16
N ARG A 94 5.52 7.00 -2.96
CA ARG A 94 5.29 5.77 -3.73
C ARG A 94 4.10 5.90 -4.64
N PHE A 95 4.28 5.51 -5.91
CA PHE A 95 3.30 5.68 -6.98
C PHE A 95 3.16 4.40 -7.80
N ARG A 96 2.06 4.23 -8.53
CA ARG A 96 1.96 3.16 -9.52
C ARG A 96 2.99 3.42 -10.62
N GLY A 97 3.54 2.35 -11.20
CA GLY A 97 4.53 2.51 -12.27
C GLY A 97 4.03 3.35 -13.45
N ARG A 98 2.75 3.22 -13.82
CA ARG A 98 2.12 4.04 -14.86
C ARG A 98 2.00 5.54 -14.54
N ASP A 99 2.17 5.91 -13.28
CA ASP A 99 2.07 7.29 -12.79
C ASP A 99 3.47 7.91 -12.54
N LEU A 100 4.52 7.18 -12.92
CA LEU A 100 5.91 7.62 -12.90
C LEU A 100 6.41 7.86 -14.33
N PHE A 101 7.29 8.84 -14.46
CA PHE A 101 7.91 9.27 -15.70
C PHE A 101 9.42 9.04 -15.55
N GLU A 102 10.00 8.35 -16.52
CA GLU A 102 11.44 8.13 -16.57
C GLU A 102 12.14 9.41 -17.05
N VAL A 103 13.25 9.75 -16.41
CA VAL A 103 14.13 10.84 -16.84
C VAL A 103 14.97 10.35 -18.02
N GLU A 104 14.90 11.06 -19.15
CA GLU A 104 15.61 10.70 -20.38
C GLU A 104 17.04 11.27 -20.43
N ASP A 105 17.27 12.46 -19.86
CA ASP A 105 18.57 13.14 -19.86
C ASP A 105 18.99 13.50 -18.42
N ASP A 106 20.26 13.28 -18.09
CA ASP A 106 20.86 13.67 -16.82
C ASP A 106 20.77 15.19 -16.57
N ASP A 107 20.51 15.57 -15.32
CA ASP A 107 20.72 16.93 -14.80
C ASP A 107 21.45 16.94 -13.45
N LEU A 108 21.50 18.10 -12.77
CA LEU A 108 22.17 18.23 -11.46
C LEU A 108 21.44 17.54 -10.29
N THR A 109 20.18 17.16 -10.49
CA THR A 109 19.26 16.65 -9.46
C THR A 109 18.86 15.20 -9.69
N TYR A 110 18.69 14.81 -10.96
CA TYR A 110 18.18 13.52 -11.40
C TYR A 110 19.04 12.96 -12.53
N PHE A 111 19.10 11.64 -12.61
CA PHE A 111 19.88 10.93 -13.62
C PHE A 111 18.97 10.12 -14.56
N GLU A 112 19.48 9.78 -15.74
CA GLU A 112 18.85 8.90 -16.70
C GLU A 112 18.37 7.61 -16.01
N GLY A 113 17.09 7.27 -16.23
CA GLY A 113 16.45 6.13 -15.59
C GLY A 113 15.84 6.39 -14.21
N ASP A 114 16.05 7.57 -13.61
CA ASP A 114 15.30 7.96 -12.41
C ASP A 114 13.80 8.08 -12.74
N GLU A 115 12.96 7.68 -11.79
CA GLU A 115 11.52 7.73 -11.92
C GLU A 115 10.92 8.87 -11.11
N LEU A 116 10.22 9.80 -11.77
CA LEU A 116 9.59 10.95 -11.15
C LEU A 116 8.06 10.84 -11.19
N CYS A 117 7.40 11.23 -10.10
CA CYS A 117 5.96 11.43 -10.14
C CYS A 117 5.60 12.62 -11.03
N ARG A 118 4.34 12.72 -11.47
CA ARG A 118 3.87 13.81 -12.35
C ARG A 118 4.26 15.21 -11.87
N GLU A 119 4.20 15.46 -10.56
CA GLU A 119 4.52 16.77 -9.99
C GLU A 119 6.02 17.08 -10.05
N CYS A 120 6.87 16.12 -9.63
CA CYS A 120 8.33 16.27 -9.75
C CYS A 120 8.79 16.36 -11.21
N ALA A 121 8.20 15.56 -12.11
CA ALA A 121 8.51 15.60 -13.54
C ALA A 121 8.19 16.97 -14.18
N ARG A 122 7.07 17.59 -13.78
CA ARG A 122 6.74 18.96 -14.23
C ARG A 122 7.73 20.01 -13.71
N GLY A 123 8.24 19.83 -12.50
CA GLY A 123 9.27 20.70 -11.92
C GLY A 123 10.65 20.52 -12.57
N HIS A 124 10.91 19.35 -13.17
CA HIS A 124 12.16 19.05 -13.89
C HIS A 124 12.19 19.66 -15.30
N LEU A 125 11.07 19.67 -16.02
CA LEU A 125 10.98 20.18 -17.40
C LEU A 125 10.90 21.72 -17.51
N LEU A 126 11.03 22.45 -16.39
CA LEU A 126 11.03 23.91 -16.31
C LEU A 126 12.40 24.42 -15.88
#